data_AF-A0AB35LH73-F1
#
_entry.id   AF-A0AB35LH73-F1
#
_cell.length_a   1.000
_cell.length_b   1.000
_cell.length_c   1.000
_cell.angle_alpha   90.00
_cell.angle_beta   90.00
_cell.angle_gamma   90.00
#
_symmetry.space_group_name_H-M   'P 1'
#
loop_
_entity.id
_entity.type
_entity.pdbx_description
1 polymer ?
#
loop_
_entity_poly.entity_id
_entity_poly.type
_entity_poly.pdbx_seq_one_letter_code
_entity_poly.pdbx_strand_id
1 'polypeptide(L)'
;RIAGVMQMFMTPDSTVVTLETLESAVYITQWHLNHFIKKIDDFKEVSDAEKLLLWLEEHLVSNKSYDFRRNDIIKNGPYSLRRSDRLRPALEKLQQEAKVQLFEKNGINYVKFMGARMTPEELAERLNIPLSSRGVFILNNSPR
;
A
#
# COMPACT_ATOMS: atom_id res chain seq x y z
N ARG A 1 29.75 -18.01 -8.56
CA ARG A 1 30.68 -18.23 -7.42
C ARG A 1 30.17 -19.30 -6.47
N ILE A 2 28.90 -19.23 -6.01
CA ILE A 2 28.31 -20.25 -5.11
C ILE A 2 28.41 -21.67 -5.70
N ALA A 3 28.09 -21.87 -6.98
CA ALA A 3 28.24 -23.17 -7.64
C ALA A 3 29.68 -23.71 -7.62
N GLY A 4 30.68 -22.86 -7.82
CA GLY A 4 32.09 -23.27 -7.74
C GLY A 4 32.52 -23.64 -6.31
N VAL A 5 31.99 -22.95 -5.30
CA VAL A 5 32.21 -23.31 -3.89
C VAL A 5 31.53 -24.64 -3.57
N MET A 6 30.29 -24.85 -4.01
CA MET A 6 29.58 -26.12 -3.84
C MET A 6 30.33 -27.27 -4.53
N GLN A 7 30.83 -27.06 -5.74
CA GLN A 7 31.62 -28.05 -6.48
C GLN A 7 32.86 -28.49 -5.69
N MET A 8 33.58 -27.54 -5.06
CA MET A 8 34.75 -27.85 -4.22
C MET A 8 34.40 -28.76 -3.03
N PHE A 9 33.21 -28.60 -2.44
CA PHE A 9 32.78 -29.43 -1.31
C PHE A 9 32.14 -30.76 -1.71
N MET A 10 31.43 -30.79 -2.85
CA MET A 10 30.71 -31.97 -3.32
C MET A 10 31.60 -32.93 -4.12
N THR A 11 32.54 -32.40 -4.90
CA THR A 11 33.46 -33.20 -5.73
C THR A 11 34.81 -32.48 -5.80
N PRO A 12 35.65 -32.59 -4.74
CA PRO A 12 36.88 -31.82 -4.60
C PRO A 12 37.92 -32.09 -5.70
N ASP A 13 37.89 -33.27 -6.31
CA ASP A 13 38.82 -33.68 -7.37
C ASP A 13 38.40 -33.20 -8.77
N SER A 14 37.20 -32.61 -8.91
CA SER A 14 36.69 -32.10 -10.18
C SER A 14 36.76 -30.58 -10.25
N THR A 15 37.37 -30.07 -11.34
CA THR A 15 37.41 -28.65 -11.66
C THR A 15 36.23 -28.19 -12.52
N VAL A 16 35.38 -29.12 -12.97
CA VAL A 16 34.21 -28.86 -13.81
C VAL A 16 32.99 -28.71 -12.92
N VAL A 17 32.34 -27.55 -12.99
CA VAL A 17 31.04 -27.32 -12.36
C VAL A 17 29.96 -28.01 -13.21
N THR A 18 29.27 -28.97 -12.64
CA THR A 18 28.17 -29.66 -13.33
C THR A 18 26.93 -28.77 -13.43
N LEU A 19 26.06 -29.06 -14.38
CA LEU A 19 24.76 -28.39 -14.49
C LEU A 19 23.95 -28.54 -13.19
N GLU A 20 23.93 -29.74 -12.62
CA GLU A 20 23.27 -30.03 -11.33
C GLU A 20 23.80 -29.15 -10.18
N THR A 21 25.12 -28.98 -10.09
CA THR A 21 25.74 -28.11 -9.08
C THR A 21 25.36 -26.64 -9.30
N LEU A 22 25.26 -26.22 -10.56
CA LEU A 22 24.82 -24.86 -10.91
C LEU A 22 23.35 -24.65 -10.54
N GLU A 23 22.46 -25.58 -10.87
CA GLU A 23 21.03 -25.52 -10.55
C GLU A 23 20.79 -25.51 -9.04
N SER A 24 21.53 -26.36 -8.31
CA SER A 24 21.50 -26.40 -6.85
C SER A 24 21.94 -25.07 -6.23
N ALA A 25 23.00 -24.46 -6.75
CA ALA A 25 23.45 -23.15 -6.30
C ALA A 25 22.43 -22.05 -6.58
N VAL A 26 21.77 -22.08 -7.75
CA VAL A 26 20.69 -21.14 -8.09
C VAL A 26 19.52 -21.32 -7.12
N TYR A 27 19.09 -22.55 -6.87
CA TYR A 27 18.00 -22.85 -5.94
C TYR A 27 18.27 -22.31 -4.54
N ILE A 28 19.45 -22.62 -3.97
CA ILE A 28 19.85 -22.15 -2.63
C ILE A 28 19.91 -20.61 -2.59
N THR A 29 20.48 -19.99 -3.63
CA THR A 29 20.56 -18.53 -3.72
C THR A 29 19.16 -17.90 -3.74
N GLN A 30 18.26 -18.43 -4.58
CA GLN A 30 16.89 -17.95 -4.68
C GLN A 30 16.15 -18.11 -3.36
N TRP A 31 16.30 -19.25 -2.69
CA TRP A 31 15.70 -19.50 -1.39
C TRP A 31 16.18 -18.47 -0.35
N HIS A 32 17.50 -18.21 -0.27
CA HIS A 32 18.04 -17.23 0.65
C HIS A 32 17.59 -15.81 0.35
N LEU A 33 17.54 -15.41 -0.93
CA LEU A 33 17.03 -14.10 -1.32
C LEU A 33 15.56 -13.93 -0.95
N ASN A 34 14.72 -14.93 -1.24
CA ASN A 34 13.31 -14.92 -0.88
C ASN A 34 13.12 -14.84 0.64
N HIS A 35 13.90 -15.61 1.39
CA HIS A 35 13.86 -15.59 2.84
C HIS A 35 14.31 -14.23 3.41
N PHE A 36 15.36 -13.64 2.84
CA PHE A 36 15.87 -12.33 3.23
C PHE A 36 14.86 -11.21 2.95
N ILE A 37 14.23 -11.20 1.76
CA ILE A 37 13.17 -10.24 1.41
C ILE A 37 12.02 -10.34 2.42
N LYS A 38 11.52 -11.56 2.67
CA LYS A 38 10.45 -11.79 3.65
C LYS A 38 10.82 -11.26 5.04
N LYS A 39 12.04 -11.57 5.49
CA LYS A 39 12.51 -11.12 6.80
C LYS A 39 12.62 -9.59 6.88
N ILE A 40 13.07 -8.92 5.82
CA ILE A 40 13.08 -7.45 5.76
C ILE A 40 11.66 -6.89 5.84
N ASP A 41 10.71 -7.48 5.10
CA ASP A 41 9.31 -7.04 5.14
C ASP A 41 8.70 -7.21 6.54
N ASP A 42 9.04 -8.30 7.26
CA ASP A 42 8.59 -8.54 8.63
C ASP A 42 9.09 -7.46 9.63
N PHE A 43 10.26 -6.85 9.37
CA PHE A 43 10.83 -5.79 10.20
C PHE A 43 10.56 -4.37 9.69
N LYS A 44 9.97 -4.24 8.50
CA LYS A 44 9.65 -2.93 7.94
C LYS A 44 8.51 -2.32 8.73
N GLU A 45 8.81 -1.29 9.52
CA GLU A 45 7.76 -0.50 10.14
C GLU A 45 6.83 0.06 9.06
N VAL A 46 5.52 -0.15 9.24
CA VAL A 46 4.50 0.40 8.35
C VAL A 46 4.69 1.91 8.30
N SER A 47 4.98 2.42 7.11
CA SER A 47 5.24 3.83 6.89
C SER A 47 3.99 4.66 7.18
N ASP A 48 4.18 5.93 7.47
CA ASP A 48 3.07 6.86 7.69
C ASP A 48 2.11 6.93 6.50
N ALA A 49 2.61 6.81 5.27
CA ALA A 49 1.78 6.77 4.07
C ALA A 49 0.93 5.48 4.01
N GLU A 50 1.51 4.32 4.31
CA GLU A 50 0.79 3.05 4.35
C GLU A 50 -0.26 3.03 5.48
N LYS A 51 0.09 3.57 6.67
CA LYS A 51 -0.86 3.76 7.78
C LYS A 51 -2.03 4.65 7.39
N LEU A 52 -1.77 5.74 6.68
CA LEU A 52 -2.81 6.64 6.20
C LEU A 52 -3.73 5.95 5.19
N LEU A 53 -3.14 5.24 4.22
CA LEU A 53 -3.89 4.54 3.19
C LEU A 53 -4.83 3.49 3.79
N LEU A 54 -4.33 2.68 4.74
CA LEU A 54 -5.14 1.70 5.45
C LEU A 54 -6.29 2.37 6.21
N TRP A 55 -6.00 3.46 6.91
CA TRP A 55 -7.02 4.20 7.65
C TRP A 55 -8.11 4.79 6.75
N LEU A 56 -7.74 5.38 5.60
CA LEU A 56 -8.69 5.92 4.63
C LEU A 56 -9.65 4.84 4.11
N GLU A 57 -9.13 3.65 3.82
CA GLU A 57 -9.92 2.50 3.39
C GLU A 57 -10.90 2.04 4.47
N GLU A 58 -10.44 1.88 5.71
CA GLU A 58 -11.27 1.47 6.85
C GLU A 58 -12.37 2.50 7.17
N HIS A 59 -12.14 3.78 6.87
CA HIS A 59 -13.03 4.88 7.23
C HIS A 59 -13.88 5.39 6.05
N LEU A 60 -13.85 4.73 4.89
CA LEU A 60 -14.63 5.14 3.72
C LEU A 60 -16.15 5.17 4.03
N VAL A 61 -16.65 4.11 4.68
CA VAL A 61 -18.07 3.98 5.02
C VAL A 61 -18.48 4.98 6.09
N SER A 62 -17.65 5.19 7.12
CA SER A 62 -17.95 6.15 8.20
C SER A 62 -17.86 7.60 7.72
N ASN A 63 -16.94 7.91 6.80
CA ASN A 63 -16.84 9.21 6.13
C ASN A 63 -17.96 9.44 5.11
N LYS A 64 -18.57 8.36 4.59
CA LYS A 64 -19.68 8.36 3.62
C LYS A 64 -19.32 8.93 2.24
N SER A 65 -18.04 9.16 2.00
CA SER A 65 -17.51 9.77 0.78
C SER A 65 -16.02 9.42 0.63
N TYR A 66 -15.51 9.57 -0.60
CA TYR A 66 -14.08 9.50 -0.90
C TYR A 66 -13.35 10.80 -0.54
N ASP A 67 -14.09 11.89 -0.28
CA ASP A 67 -13.52 13.18 0.09
C ASP A 67 -13.42 13.29 1.62
N PHE A 68 -12.20 13.20 2.14
CA PHE A 68 -11.92 13.33 3.57
C PHE A 68 -11.50 14.76 3.89
N ARG A 69 -12.08 15.37 4.92
CA ARG A 69 -11.57 16.65 5.43
C ARG A 69 -10.22 16.43 6.09
N ARG A 70 -9.22 17.22 5.73
CA ARG A 70 -7.87 17.11 6.30
C ARG A 70 -7.88 17.27 7.83
N ASN A 71 -8.72 18.17 8.35
CA ASN A 71 -8.86 18.36 9.80
C ASN A 71 -9.43 17.14 10.53
N ASP A 72 -10.28 16.36 9.86
CA ASP A 72 -10.85 15.15 10.46
C ASP A 72 -9.80 14.02 10.48
N ILE A 73 -8.91 13.96 9.49
CA ILE A 73 -7.73 13.09 9.51
C ILE A 73 -6.79 13.48 10.67
N ILE A 74 -6.56 14.78 10.89
CA ILE A 74 -5.73 15.26 12.01
C ILE A 74 -6.33 14.85 13.36
N LYS A 75 -7.65 14.89 13.51
CA LYS A 75 -8.33 14.56 14.78
C LYS A 75 -8.45 13.06 15.01
N ASN A 76 -8.83 12.31 13.99
CA ASN A 76 -9.29 10.93 14.11
C ASN A 76 -8.35 9.91 13.45
N GLY A 77 -7.41 10.37 12.62
CA GLY A 77 -6.46 9.53 11.91
C GLY A 77 -5.49 8.77 12.84
N PRO A 78 -4.59 7.99 12.24
CA PRO A 78 -3.55 7.26 12.97
C PRO A 78 -2.75 8.21 13.86
N TYR A 79 -2.39 7.78 15.07
CA TYR A 79 -1.80 8.66 16.09
C TYR A 79 -0.56 9.43 15.60
N SER A 80 0.33 8.77 14.84
CA SER A 80 1.52 9.43 14.25
C SER A 80 1.18 10.54 13.26
N LEU A 81 0.03 10.43 12.59
CA LEU A 81 -0.43 11.35 11.54
C LEU A 81 -1.33 12.47 12.05
N ARG A 82 -1.66 12.48 13.35
CA ARG A 82 -2.39 13.60 13.98
C ARG A 82 -1.54 14.87 14.08
N ARG A 83 -0.24 14.76 13.76
CA ARG A 83 0.66 15.90 13.68
C ARG A 83 0.87 16.30 12.22
N SER A 84 0.71 17.60 11.94
CA SER A 84 0.75 18.13 10.57
C SER A 84 2.09 17.94 9.87
N ASP A 85 3.19 17.93 10.61
CA ASP A 85 4.55 17.71 10.13
C ASP A 85 4.76 16.29 9.57
N ARG A 86 4.02 15.30 10.07
CA ARG A 86 4.05 13.92 9.56
C ARG A 86 2.97 13.65 8.52
N LEU A 87 1.79 14.25 8.69
CA LEU A 87 0.68 14.09 7.74
C LEU A 87 1.01 14.65 6.36
N ARG A 88 1.65 15.82 6.30
CA ARG A 88 1.92 16.48 5.02
C ARG A 88 2.85 15.65 4.11
N PRO A 89 4.03 15.16 4.57
CA PRO A 89 4.86 14.26 3.76
C PRO A 89 4.15 12.97 3.35
N ALA A 90 3.32 12.39 4.23
CA ALA A 90 2.56 11.20 3.91
C ALA A 90 1.56 11.44 2.77
N LEU A 91 0.84 12.57 2.81
CA LEU A 91 -0.08 12.99 1.75
C LEU A 91 0.65 13.33 0.44
N GLU A 92 1.79 14.02 0.51
CA GLU A 92 2.62 14.34 -0.67
C GLU A 92 3.07 13.05 -1.36
N LYS A 93 3.55 12.06 -0.60
CA LYS A 93 3.92 10.74 -1.12
C LYS A 93 2.73 10.01 -1.77
N LEU A 94 1.59 9.93 -1.08
CA LEU A 94 0.40 9.27 -1.62
C LEU A 94 -0.15 9.98 -2.87
N GLN A 95 0.03 11.30 -2.98
CA GLN A 95 -0.35 12.04 -4.17
C GLN A 95 0.57 11.73 -5.35
N GLN A 96 1.88 11.62 -5.12
CA GLN A 96 2.85 11.17 -6.15
C GLN A 96 2.53 9.77 -6.66
N GLU A 97 2.05 8.88 -5.78
CA GLU A 97 1.61 7.52 -6.11
C GLU A 97 0.19 7.46 -6.71
N ALA A 98 -0.45 8.61 -6.97
CA ALA A 98 -1.82 8.74 -7.46
C ALA A 98 -2.89 8.02 -6.60
N LYS A 99 -2.61 7.83 -5.31
CA LYS A 99 -3.53 7.22 -4.34
C LYS A 99 -4.47 8.23 -3.70
N VAL A 100 -4.07 9.50 -3.65
CA VAL A 100 -4.91 10.60 -3.16
C VAL A 100 -4.76 11.82 -4.06
N GLN A 101 -5.74 12.71 -3.99
CA GLN A 101 -5.67 14.04 -4.59
C GLN A 101 -6.01 15.08 -3.53
N LEU A 102 -5.13 16.06 -3.33
CA LEU A 102 -5.37 17.18 -2.43
C LEU A 102 -6.11 18.30 -3.16
N PHE A 103 -7.12 18.86 -2.52
CA PHE A 103 -7.86 20.00 -3.07
C PHE A 103 -8.47 20.86 -1.96
N GLU A 104 -8.85 22.09 -2.31
CA GLU A 104 -9.55 23.00 -1.41
C GLU A 104 -10.96 23.28 -1.94
N LYS A 105 -11.93 23.34 -1.03
CA LYS A 105 -13.31 23.74 -1.34
C LYS A 105 -13.83 24.64 -0.22
N ASN A 106 -14.20 25.87 -0.56
CA ASN A 106 -14.74 26.87 0.38
C ASN A 106 -13.82 27.12 1.60
N GLY A 107 -12.51 27.23 1.40
CA GLY A 107 -11.54 27.41 2.49
C GLY A 107 -11.27 26.17 3.33
N ILE A 108 -11.84 25.01 2.97
CA ILE A 108 -11.64 23.74 3.67
C ILE A 108 -10.75 22.85 2.80
N ASN A 109 -9.68 22.33 3.41
CA ASN A 109 -8.75 21.40 2.78
C ASN A 109 -9.29 19.96 2.83
N TYR A 110 -9.30 19.30 1.69
CA TYR A 110 -9.77 17.94 1.50
C TYR A 110 -8.68 17.04 0.90
N VAL A 111 -8.83 15.75 1.17
CA VAL A 111 -8.06 14.64 0.61
C VAL A 111 -9.05 13.71 -0.07
N LYS A 112 -9.08 13.72 -1.40
CA LYS A 112 -9.84 12.75 -2.19
C LYS A 112 -9.08 11.44 -2.24
N PHE A 113 -9.71 10.35 -1.83
CA PHE A 113 -9.09 9.03 -1.83
C PHE A 113 -9.33 8.33 -3.17
N MET A 114 -8.28 8.25 -4.00
CA MET A 114 -8.33 7.69 -5.36
C MET A 114 -7.93 6.21 -5.39
N GLY A 115 -7.18 5.75 -4.40
CA GLY A 115 -6.66 4.39 -4.29
C GLY A 115 -7.58 3.40 -3.59
N ALA A 116 -8.86 3.73 -3.42
CA ALA A 116 -9.82 2.89 -2.72
C ALA A 116 -10.05 1.56 -3.42
N ARG A 117 -10.17 0.48 -2.65
CA ARG A 117 -10.56 -0.84 -3.20
C ARG A 117 -12.06 -0.98 -3.33
N MET A 118 -12.81 -0.44 -2.36
CA MET A 118 -14.26 -0.40 -2.40
C MET A 118 -14.75 0.47 -3.56
N THR A 119 -15.72 -0.02 -4.33
CA THR A 119 -16.31 0.74 -5.44
C THR A 119 -17.39 1.72 -4.94
N PRO A 120 -17.74 2.76 -5.72
CA PRO A 120 -18.85 3.65 -5.38
C PRO A 120 -20.19 2.92 -5.19
N GLU A 121 -20.42 1.84 -5.95
CA GLU A 121 -21.58 0.98 -5.85
C GLU A 121 -21.62 0.25 -4.50
N GLU A 122 -20.51 -0.40 -4.13
CA GLU A 122 -20.37 -1.11 -2.85
C GLU A 122 -20.51 -0.15 -1.66
N LEU A 123 -19.93 1.05 -1.77
CA LEU A 123 -20.09 2.10 -0.76
C LEU A 123 -21.57 2.50 -0.64
N ALA A 124 -22.27 2.71 -1.75
CA ALA A 124 -23.69 3.06 -1.74
C ALA A 124 -24.56 1.96 -1.11
N GLU A 125 -24.22 0.69 -1.35
CA GLU A 125 -24.88 -0.45 -0.72
C GLU A 125 -24.65 -0.48 0.79
N ARG A 126 -23.41 -0.32 1.26
CA ARG A 126 -23.10 -0.28 2.70
C ARG A 126 -23.75 0.89 3.42
N LEU A 127 -23.95 2.00 2.71
CA LEU A 127 -24.66 3.18 3.22
C LEU A 127 -26.19 3.06 3.12
N ASN A 128 -26.72 1.94 2.62
CA ASN A 128 -28.15 1.71 2.38
C ASN A 128 -28.79 2.79 1.48
N ILE A 129 -28.05 3.31 0.49
CA ILE A 129 -28.57 4.29 -0.45
C ILE A 129 -29.64 3.62 -1.34
N PRO A 130 -30.86 4.19 -1.42
CA PRO A 130 -31.92 3.68 -2.27
C PRO A 130 -31.49 3.59 -3.73
N LEU A 131 -31.92 2.54 -4.44
CA LEU A 131 -31.59 2.32 -5.86
C LEU A 131 -31.92 3.55 -6.73
N SER A 132 -33.05 4.22 -6.45
CA SER A 132 -33.49 5.44 -7.16
C SER A 132 -32.50 6.61 -7.04
N SER A 133 -31.70 6.66 -5.98
CA SER A 133 -30.73 7.74 -5.71
C SER A 133 -29.27 7.30 -5.92
N ARG A 134 -29.04 6.01 -6.19
CA ARG A 134 -27.70 5.41 -6.25
C ARG A 134 -26.87 5.94 -7.42
N GLY A 135 -27.49 6.15 -8.58
CA GLY A 135 -26.80 6.73 -9.75
C GLY A 135 -26.23 8.13 -9.46
N VAL A 136 -27.01 8.99 -8.79
CA VAL A 136 -26.54 10.34 -8.40
C VAL A 136 -25.42 10.26 -7.38
N PHE A 137 -25.53 9.35 -6.40
CA PHE A 137 -24.49 9.13 -5.41
C PHE A 137 -23.15 8.71 -6.06
N ILE A 138 -23.19 7.74 -6.98
CA ILE A 138 -22.00 7.22 -7.68
C ILE A 138 -21.34 8.32 -8.53
N LEU A 139 -22.15 9.12 -9.24
CA LEU A 139 -21.63 10.23 -10.06
C LEU A 139 -20.92 11.28 -9.20
N ASN A 140 -21.47 11.59 -8.02
CA ASN A 140 -20.92 12.60 -7.12
C ASN A 140 -19.73 12.11 -6.31
N ASN A 141 -19.61 10.79 -6.08
CA ASN A 141 -18.56 10.19 -5.26
C ASN A 141 -17.56 9.37 -6.08
N SER A 142 -17.61 9.42 -7.41
CA SER A 142 -16.61 8.72 -8.23
C SER A 142 -15.22 9.32 -8.05
N PRO A 143 -14.19 8.49 -7.80
CA PRO A 143 -12.80 8.89 -7.94
C PRO A 143 -12.47 9.06 -9.44
N ARG A 144 -12.96 10.15 -10.04
CA ARG A 144 -12.46 10.70 -11.30
C ARG A 144 -11.16 11.46 -11.07
#